data_AF-A0A0Q6K4Z8-F1
#
_entry.id   AF-A0A0Q6K4Z8-F1
#
_cell.length_a   1.000
_cell.length_b   1.000
_cell.length_c   1.000
_cell.angle_alpha   90.00
_cell.angle_beta   90.00
_cell.angle_gamma   90.00
#
_symmetry.space_group_name_H-M   'P 1'
#
loop_
_entity.id
_entity.type
_entity.pdbx_description
1 polymer ?
#
loop_
_entity_poly.entity_id
_entity_poly.type
_entity_poly.pdbx_seq_one_letter_code
_entity_poly.pdbx_strand_id
1 'polypeptide(L)'
;MSDPNDIRLILSIRGWDSLREAYRNWDSDSVQRQLNARMRLDLDDLFRVVAYPSNIPIPDAIDISDDELRAFLVFGIVIRGGPTAARTFAMAVKNLGHDAGVGADLVVNPAHDPFWTHWCPNEAGHGLLGDRAWALRTIRADPPALRAAGFPGPEQVNLVFLDTGLPLDLLPADNFKGWSVLEDSTRPGGAVRRPGNPLTYHGEMVARNAQAVALAAAPSARIKLLDCPAIPDGIKRLPVFLHTVAAALFSILATIVTAPRKADGWVICNAWGVFDPTVKPGQVPYSDNPLHPVAIALKLLNLMGADLVFAAGNCGQFCPNPRCSPAFTGPSRSINGANALREVLTVGAVRADKVWLGYSGQGPGIARMAKEKPDICAPSQFASDDYPGHNTGSSAACGLAAGAVALLRTRWQPSTLTTEQLRGAIKRHAVQPYGPVGWQERTGHGILDLAATAEALNRRERSAVRPKRR
;
A
#
# COMPACT_ATOMS: atom_id res chain seq x y z
N MET A 1 10.53 -18.95 -4.10
CA MET A 1 9.10 -18.63 -4.32
C MET A 1 8.80 -18.82 -5.81
N SER A 2 7.64 -19.35 -6.18
CA SER A 2 7.23 -19.54 -7.60
C SER A 2 7.12 -18.21 -8.34
N ASP A 3 7.32 -18.25 -9.66
CA ASP A 3 7.10 -17.10 -10.55
C ASP A 3 5.62 -16.68 -10.46
N PRO A 4 5.29 -15.40 -10.23
CA PRO A 4 3.91 -14.93 -10.24
C PRO A 4 3.23 -15.04 -11.62
N ASN A 5 3.99 -15.26 -12.70
CA ASN A 5 3.46 -15.51 -14.04
C ASN A 5 3.14 -16.98 -14.32
N ASP A 6 3.53 -17.90 -13.43
CA ASP A 6 3.20 -19.31 -13.63
C ASP A 6 1.68 -19.49 -13.54
N ILE A 7 1.09 -20.19 -14.51
CA ILE A 7 -0.34 -20.55 -14.45
C ILE A 7 -0.54 -21.44 -13.24
N ARG A 8 -1.44 -20.99 -12.35
CA ARG A 8 -1.82 -21.72 -11.15
C ARG A 8 -3.19 -22.34 -11.36
N LEU A 9 -3.29 -23.63 -11.07
CA LEU A 9 -4.58 -24.29 -10.93
C LEU A 9 -4.89 -24.45 -9.45
N ILE A 10 -6.16 -24.32 -9.12
CA ILE A 10 -6.69 -24.61 -7.79
C ILE A 10 -7.31 -25.99 -7.89
N LEU A 11 -6.72 -26.98 -7.22
CA LEU A 11 -7.25 -28.32 -7.14
C LEU A 11 -7.99 -28.48 -5.81
N SER A 12 -9.28 -28.77 -5.85
CA SER A 12 -10.09 -29.12 -4.67
C SER A 12 -10.37 -30.62 -4.69
N ILE A 13 -10.11 -31.33 -3.59
CA ILE A 13 -10.29 -32.78 -3.49
C ILE A 13 -11.08 -33.13 -2.23
N ARG A 14 -12.10 -33.99 -2.38
CA ARG A 14 -12.91 -34.49 -1.27
C ARG A 14 -12.30 -35.73 -0.61
N GLY A 15 -12.21 -35.72 0.73
CA GLY A 15 -12.26 -36.92 1.56
C GLY A 15 -11.18 -37.99 1.35
N TRP A 16 -9.89 -37.63 1.39
CA TRP A 16 -8.78 -38.61 1.40
C TRP A 16 -8.05 -38.56 2.75
N ASP A 17 -8.34 -39.50 3.65
CA ASP A 17 -7.89 -39.40 5.04
C ASP A 17 -6.36 -39.36 5.21
N SER A 18 -5.60 -40.12 4.41
CA SER A 18 -4.13 -40.08 4.42
C SER A 18 -3.56 -38.77 3.86
N LEU A 19 -4.24 -38.17 2.88
CA LEU A 19 -3.85 -36.88 2.32
C LEU A 19 -4.20 -35.77 3.32
N ARG A 20 -5.33 -35.89 4.00
CA ARG A 20 -5.80 -35.00 5.05
C ARG A 20 -4.84 -35.01 6.24
N GLU A 21 -4.32 -36.17 6.64
CA GLU A 21 -3.31 -36.30 7.69
C GLU A 21 -1.98 -35.65 7.28
N ALA A 22 -1.46 -35.95 6.09
CA ALA A 22 -0.25 -35.30 5.57
C ALA A 22 -0.41 -33.77 5.45
N TYR A 23 -1.58 -33.33 4.99
CA TYR A 23 -1.93 -31.92 4.90
C TYR A 23 -2.03 -31.25 6.28
N ARG A 24 -2.64 -31.91 7.28
CA ARG A 24 -2.70 -31.44 8.68
C ARG A 24 -1.31 -31.31 9.30
N ASN A 25 -0.40 -32.22 8.95
CA ASN A 25 0.97 -32.27 9.47
C ASN A 25 1.96 -31.44 8.65
N TRP A 26 1.50 -30.68 7.65
CA TRP A 26 2.33 -29.82 6.81
C TRP A 26 3.42 -30.58 6.04
N ASP A 27 3.21 -31.85 5.74
CA ASP A 27 4.14 -32.68 4.98
C ASP A 27 3.86 -32.53 3.47
N SER A 28 4.38 -31.44 2.90
CA SER A 28 4.20 -31.10 1.47
C SER A 28 4.70 -32.19 0.53
N ASP A 29 5.76 -32.90 0.92
CA ASP A 29 6.35 -33.96 0.10
C ASP A 29 5.45 -35.19 0.10
N SER A 30 4.87 -35.53 1.25
CA SER A 30 3.86 -36.60 1.34
C SER A 30 2.59 -36.23 0.57
N VAL A 31 2.13 -34.99 0.66
CA VAL A 31 1.00 -34.48 -0.13
C VAL A 31 1.27 -34.62 -1.63
N GLN A 32 2.44 -34.18 -2.11
CA GLN A 32 2.83 -34.30 -3.51
C GLN A 32 2.94 -35.78 -3.95
N ARG A 33 3.61 -36.64 -3.18
CA ARG A 33 3.71 -38.08 -3.48
C ARG A 33 2.35 -38.75 -3.58
N GLN A 34 1.46 -38.48 -2.63
CA GLN A 34 0.12 -39.07 -2.61
C GLN A 34 -0.74 -38.58 -3.79
N LEU A 35 -0.63 -37.30 -4.15
CA LEU A 35 -1.26 -36.74 -5.34
C LEU A 35 -0.72 -37.37 -6.63
N ASN A 36 0.59 -37.47 -6.78
CA ASN A 36 1.26 -38.11 -7.94
C ASN A 36 0.79 -39.56 -8.12
N ALA A 37 0.83 -40.34 -7.04
CA ALA A 37 0.43 -41.75 -7.05
C ALA A 37 -1.05 -41.91 -7.48
N ARG A 38 -1.94 -41.04 -7.01
CA ARG A 38 -3.37 -41.14 -7.28
C ARG A 38 -3.75 -40.65 -8.68
N MET A 39 -3.11 -39.57 -9.13
CA MET A 39 -3.26 -39.06 -10.50
C MET A 39 -2.59 -39.96 -11.54
N ARG A 40 -1.77 -40.93 -11.10
CA ARG A 40 -0.99 -41.86 -11.96
C ARG A 40 -0.12 -41.12 -12.96
N LEU A 41 0.51 -40.06 -12.51
CA LEU A 41 1.44 -39.32 -13.33
C LEU A 41 2.77 -39.22 -12.59
N ASP A 42 3.86 -39.27 -13.36
CA ASP A 42 5.17 -38.85 -12.88
C ASP A 42 5.33 -37.37 -13.23
N LEU A 43 5.54 -36.60 -12.19
CA LEU A 43 4.88 -35.32 -12.07
C LEU A 43 5.87 -34.22 -11.65
N ASP A 44 7.03 -34.62 -11.14
CA ASP A 44 8.04 -33.73 -10.59
C ASP A 44 8.64 -32.77 -11.64
N ASP A 45 8.57 -33.13 -12.93
CA ASP A 45 9.04 -32.30 -14.04
C ASP A 45 7.97 -31.35 -14.63
N LEU A 46 6.68 -31.61 -14.41
CA LEU A 46 5.59 -30.93 -15.15
C LEU A 46 4.83 -29.89 -14.33
N PHE A 47 4.76 -30.04 -13.01
CA PHE A 47 4.12 -29.09 -12.10
C PHE A 47 4.70 -29.26 -10.69
N ARG A 48 4.34 -28.33 -9.81
CA ARG A 48 4.70 -28.39 -8.39
C ARG A 48 3.47 -28.13 -7.55
N VAL A 49 3.24 -28.97 -6.54
CA VAL A 49 2.20 -28.71 -5.55
C VAL A 49 2.66 -27.59 -4.64
N VAL A 50 1.87 -26.52 -4.59
CA VAL A 50 1.99 -25.47 -3.61
C VAL A 50 0.74 -25.57 -2.75
N ALA A 51 0.78 -26.42 -1.74
CA ALA A 51 -0.26 -26.46 -0.73
C ALA A 51 -0.25 -25.10 -0.04
N TYR A 52 -1.31 -24.32 -0.24
CA TYR A 52 -1.54 -23.11 0.52
C TYR A 52 -2.42 -23.48 1.70
N PRO A 53 -2.01 -23.19 2.95
CA PRO A 53 -2.82 -23.49 4.12
C PRO A 53 -4.20 -22.84 3.99
N SER A 54 -5.25 -23.67 3.87
CA SER A 54 -6.64 -23.23 3.92
C SER A 54 -7.16 -23.04 5.35
N ASN A 55 -6.30 -23.16 6.36
CA ASN A 55 -6.64 -22.99 7.77
C ASN A 55 -6.79 -21.51 8.16
N ILE A 56 -7.64 -20.78 7.43
CA ILE A 56 -8.36 -19.65 8.02
C ILE A 56 -9.19 -20.25 9.17
N PRO A 57 -9.05 -19.77 10.42
CA PRO A 57 -9.94 -20.16 11.51
C PRO A 57 -11.38 -19.96 11.05
N ILE A 58 -12.24 -20.97 11.20
CA ILE A 58 -13.66 -20.83 10.89
C ILE A 58 -14.17 -19.71 11.80
N PRO A 59 -14.71 -18.61 11.26
CA PRO A 59 -15.30 -17.58 12.10
C PRO A 59 -16.41 -18.22 12.95
N ASP A 60 -16.44 -17.95 14.26
CA ASP A 60 -17.41 -18.53 15.21
C ASP A 60 -18.89 -18.36 14.81
N ALA A 61 -19.17 -17.51 13.83
CA ALA A 61 -20.49 -17.22 13.28
C ALA A 61 -20.98 -18.18 12.18
N ILE A 62 -20.16 -19.15 11.74
CA ILE A 62 -20.51 -20.13 10.71
C ILE A 62 -20.81 -21.47 11.38
N ASP A 63 -22.10 -21.85 11.43
CA ASP A 63 -22.59 -23.12 11.96
C ASP A 63 -22.36 -24.27 10.96
N ILE A 64 -21.09 -24.53 10.66
CA ILE A 64 -20.65 -25.67 9.85
C ILE A 64 -19.65 -26.45 10.71
N SER A 65 -19.87 -27.75 10.85
CA SER A 65 -18.95 -28.60 11.62
C SER A 65 -17.55 -28.63 10.99
N ASP A 66 -16.51 -28.78 11.81
CA ASP A 66 -15.12 -28.86 11.34
C ASP A 66 -14.92 -30.02 10.33
N ASP A 67 -15.72 -31.08 10.47
CA ASP A 67 -15.75 -32.23 9.55
C ASP A 67 -16.41 -31.91 8.19
N GLU A 68 -17.47 -31.09 8.17
CA GLU A 68 -18.12 -30.64 6.93
C GLU A 68 -17.28 -29.61 6.18
N LEU A 69 -16.69 -28.65 6.90
CA LEU A 69 -15.89 -27.57 6.30
C LEU A 69 -14.58 -28.10 5.71
N ARG A 70 -14.06 -29.20 6.27
CA ARG A 70 -12.84 -29.91 5.82
C ARG A 70 -13.13 -31.17 5.00
N ALA A 71 -14.33 -31.27 4.44
CA ALA A 71 -14.65 -32.28 3.46
C ALA A 71 -13.76 -32.14 2.21
N PHE A 72 -13.31 -30.92 1.89
CA PHE A 72 -12.48 -30.61 0.72
C PHE A 72 -11.11 -30.04 1.12
N LEU A 73 -10.05 -30.52 0.47
CA LEU A 73 -8.69 -30.00 0.54
C LEU A 73 -8.41 -29.17 -0.72
N VAL A 74 -7.88 -27.96 -0.56
CA VAL A 74 -7.61 -27.04 -1.68
C VAL A 74 -6.10 -26.85 -1.84
N PHE A 75 -5.59 -27.07 -3.05
CA PHE A 75 -4.18 -26.99 -3.39
C PHE A 75 -3.94 -25.99 -4.51
N GLY A 76 -2.86 -25.21 -4.42
CA GLY A 76 -2.30 -24.53 -5.58
C GLY A 76 -1.41 -25.48 -6.38
N ILE A 77 -1.55 -25.49 -7.70
CA ILE A 77 -0.78 -26.32 -8.62
C ILE A 77 -0.10 -25.39 -9.63
N VAL A 78 1.22 -25.36 -9.63
CA VAL A 78 2.01 -24.50 -10.53
C VAL A 78 2.42 -25.31 -11.76
N ILE A 79 1.94 -24.98 -12.96
CA ILE A 79 2.27 -25.70 -14.20
C ILE A 79 3.57 -25.18 -14.81
N ARG A 80 4.53 -26.08 -15.12
CA ARG A 80 5.86 -25.72 -15.66
C ARG A 80 6.10 -26.14 -17.12
N GLY A 81 5.35 -27.12 -17.64
CA GLY A 81 5.57 -27.67 -19.00
C GLY A 81 4.65 -27.10 -20.11
N GLY A 82 4.11 -25.90 -19.94
CA GLY A 82 3.26 -25.25 -20.95
C GLY A 82 1.92 -25.98 -21.25
N PRO A 83 1.30 -25.75 -22.43
CA PRO A 83 -0.04 -26.28 -22.74
C PRO A 83 -0.16 -27.81 -22.69
N THR A 84 0.92 -28.53 -22.99
CA THR A 84 0.94 -30.01 -22.93
C THR A 84 0.86 -30.50 -21.49
N ALA A 85 1.59 -29.87 -20.57
CA ALA A 85 1.48 -30.16 -19.14
C ALA A 85 0.08 -29.85 -18.61
N ALA A 86 -0.51 -28.72 -19.02
CA ALA A 86 -1.87 -28.36 -18.64
C ALA A 86 -2.92 -29.38 -19.10
N ARG A 87 -2.82 -29.87 -20.35
CA ARG A 87 -3.71 -30.93 -20.86
C ARG A 87 -3.51 -32.25 -20.11
N THR A 88 -2.26 -32.62 -19.86
CA THR A 88 -1.91 -33.85 -19.14
C THR A 88 -2.47 -33.83 -17.72
N PHE A 89 -2.31 -32.70 -17.03
CA PHE A 89 -2.89 -32.47 -15.71
C PHE A 89 -4.41 -32.52 -15.73
N ALA A 90 -5.07 -31.84 -16.68
CA ALA A 90 -6.53 -31.88 -16.81
C ALA A 90 -7.07 -33.30 -17.05
N MET A 91 -6.38 -34.11 -17.86
CA MET A 91 -6.73 -35.52 -18.06
C MET A 91 -6.56 -36.35 -16.79
N ALA A 92 -5.52 -36.10 -15.99
CA ALA A 92 -5.33 -36.84 -14.75
C ALA A 92 -6.28 -36.45 -13.63
N VAL A 93 -6.70 -35.19 -13.57
CA VAL A 93 -7.77 -34.77 -12.65
C VAL A 93 -9.06 -35.50 -12.99
N LYS A 94 -9.35 -35.75 -14.27
CA LYS A 94 -10.51 -36.56 -14.67
C LYS A 94 -10.47 -37.97 -14.06
N ASN A 95 -9.28 -38.53 -13.82
CA ASN A 95 -9.13 -39.83 -13.15
C ASN A 95 -9.48 -39.80 -11.65
N LEU A 96 -9.56 -38.61 -11.05
CA LEU A 96 -9.99 -38.43 -9.66
C LEU A 96 -11.52 -38.46 -9.51
N GLY A 97 -12.27 -38.45 -10.63
CA GLY A 97 -13.72 -38.59 -10.63
C GLY A 97 -14.47 -37.38 -10.05
N HIS A 98 -15.67 -37.61 -9.52
CA HIS A 98 -16.55 -36.56 -8.98
C HIS A 98 -16.05 -35.94 -7.68
N ASP A 99 -15.00 -36.50 -7.08
CA ASP A 99 -14.42 -36.04 -5.82
C ASP A 99 -13.37 -34.94 -6.01
N ALA A 100 -13.05 -34.55 -7.25
CA ALA A 100 -12.11 -33.48 -7.54
C ALA A 100 -12.71 -32.37 -8.41
N GLY A 101 -12.48 -31.13 -7.99
CA GLY A 101 -12.74 -29.93 -8.78
C GLY A 101 -11.43 -29.25 -9.16
N VAL A 102 -11.34 -28.74 -10.39
CA VAL A 102 -10.23 -27.87 -10.80
C VAL A 102 -10.76 -26.50 -11.16
N GLY A 103 -10.30 -25.51 -10.43
CA GLY A 103 -10.32 -24.12 -10.83
C GLY A 103 -9.00 -23.75 -11.49
N ALA A 104 -9.01 -22.72 -12.32
CA ALA A 104 -7.80 -22.04 -12.74
C ALA A 104 -7.75 -20.69 -12.04
N ASP A 105 -6.63 -20.39 -11.38
CA ASP A 105 -6.23 -19.02 -11.13
C ASP A 105 -5.68 -18.52 -12.47
N LEU A 106 -6.61 -18.16 -13.35
CA LEU A 106 -6.29 -17.69 -14.69
C LEU A 106 -5.38 -16.48 -14.52
N VAL A 107 -4.26 -16.47 -15.24
CA VAL A 107 -3.48 -15.24 -15.42
C VAL A 107 -4.40 -14.29 -16.18
N VAL A 108 -5.10 -13.48 -15.40
CA VAL A 108 -5.92 -12.41 -15.91
C VAL A 108 -4.95 -11.39 -16.47
N ASN A 109 -4.89 -11.28 -17.80
CA ASN A 109 -4.21 -10.18 -18.43
C ASN A 109 -5.22 -9.04 -18.64
N PRO A 110 -5.24 -7.99 -17.79
CA PRO A 110 -6.14 -6.85 -17.97
C PRO A 110 -5.92 -6.10 -19.29
N ALA A 111 -4.81 -6.34 -20.01
CA ALA A 111 -4.60 -5.80 -21.35
C ALA A 111 -5.44 -6.51 -22.44
N HIS A 112 -5.92 -7.73 -22.19
CA HIS A 112 -6.70 -8.52 -23.14
C HIS A 112 -8.14 -8.83 -22.67
N ASP A 113 -8.42 -8.73 -21.37
CA ASP A 113 -9.76 -8.91 -20.81
C ASP A 113 -10.16 -7.72 -19.91
N PRO A 114 -11.02 -6.80 -20.39
CA PRO A 114 -11.42 -5.62 -19.63
C PRO A 114 -12.28 -5.94 -18.40
N PHE A 115 -12.81 -7.17 -18.29
CA PHE A 115 -13.66 -7.59 -17.18
C PHE A 115 -12.94 -7.52 -15.83
N TRP A 116 -11.61 -7.68 -15.82
CA TRP A 116 -10.80 -7.78 -14.60
C TRP A 116 -9.77 -6.65 -14.45
N THR A 117 -10.14 -5.45 -14.87
CA THR A 117 -9.31 -4.24 -14.68
C THR A 117 -9.32 -3.72 -13.24
N HIS A 118 -10.01 -4.41 -12.32
CA HIS A 118 -10.15 -4.04 -10.91
C HIS A 118 -10.48 -5.26 -10.04
N TRP A 119 -10.14 -5.19 -8.75
CA TRP A 119 -10.47 -6.22 -7.75
C TRP A 119 -11.42 -5.69 -6.67
N CYS A 120 -12.41 -6.49 -6.25
CA CYS A 120 -13.62 -5.96 -5.60
C CYS A 120 -14.26 -6.78 -4.45
N PRO A 121 -13.54 -7.13 -3.36
CA PRO A 121 -14.18 -7.63 -2.13
C PRO A 121 -14.17 -6.60 -0.98
N ASN A 122 -14.12 -5.28 -1.25
CA ASN A 122 -13.86 -4.20 -0.28
C ASN A 122 -12.44 -4.28 0.34
N GLU A 123 -12.16 -3.47 1.38
CA GLU A 123 -10.95 -3.56 2.23
C GLU A 123 -10.93 -4.91 2.98
N ALA A 124 -10.59 -5.99 2.27
CA ALA A 124 -10.62 -7.34 2.81
C ALA A 124 -9.82 -7.44 4.11
N GLY A 125 -10.42 -7.99 5.16
CA GLY A 125 -9.80 -8.20 6.47
C GLY A 125 -8.81 -9.36 6.51
N HIS A 126 -8.05 -9.60 5.44
CA HIS A 126 -6.95 -10.57 5.42
C HIS A 126 -6.05 -10.28 4.22
N GLY A 127 -4.77 -10.64 4.34
CA GLY A 127 -3.80 -10.56 3.26
C GLY A 127 -4.07 -11.62 2.20
N LEU A 128 -5.11 -11.40 1.39
CA LEU A 128 -5.55 -12.35 0.36
C LEU A 128 -4.50 -12.55 -0.74
N LEU A 129 -3.67 -11.53 -1.03
CA LEU A 129 -3.01 -11.38 -2.32
C LEU A 129 -1.54 -11.00 -2.18
N GLY A 130 -0.80 -11.93 -1.56
CA GLY A 130 0.65 -11.84 -1.39
C GLY A 130 1.08 -11.36 -0.01
N ASP A 131 2.39 -11.28 0.16
CA ASP A 131 3.05 -10.81 1.38
C ASP A 131 3.74 -9.46 1.15
N ARG A 132 4.25 -8.86 2.23
CA ARG A 132 4.99 -7.60 2.13
C ARG A 132 6.22 -7.72 1.23
N ALA A 133 6.88 -8.87 1.17
CA ALA A 133 8.03 -9.06 0.29
C ALA A 133 7.64 -8.95 -1.19
N TRP A 134 6.48 -9.47 -1.57
CA TRP A 134 5.92 -9.29 -2.91
C TRP A 134 5.56 -7.83 -3.16
N ALA A 135 4.87 -7.17 -2.22
CA ALA A 135 4.58 -5.75 -2.32
C ALA A 135 5.85 -4.91 -2.58
N LEU A 136 6.95 -5.18 -1.87
CA LEU A 136 8.23 -4.50 -2.08
C LEU A 136 8.82 -4.78 -3.47
N ARG A 137 8.80 -6.02 -3.96
CA ARG A 137 9.24 -6.36 -5.32
C ARG A 137 8.43 -5.61 -6.38
N THR A 138 7.12 -5.46 -6.18
CA THR A 138 6.22 -4.79 -7.12
C THR A 138 6.59 -3.32 -7.34
N ILE A 139 7.14 -2.66 -6.31
CA ILE A 139 7.66 -1.29 -6.40
C ILE A 139 9.18 -1.20 -6.57
N ARG A 140 9.85 -2.34 -6.84
CA ARG A 140 11.31 -2.49 -6.91
C ARG A 140 12.03 -1.88 -5.71
N ALA A 141 11.48 -2.14 -4.52
CA ALA A 141 12.03 -1.80 -3.22
C ALA A 141 12.57 -3.04 -2.47
N ASP A 142 12.78 -4.16 -3.16
CA ASP A 142 13.49 -5.30 -2.58
C ASP A 142 15.00 -5.01 -2.43
N PRO A 143 15.70 -5.65 -1.47
CA PRO A 143 17.09 -5.32 -1.16
C PRO A 143 18.06 -5.38 -2.36
N PRO A 144 17.99 -6.39 -3.27
CA PRO A 144 18.80 -6.39 -4.49
C PRO A 144 18.61 -5.14 -5.35
N ALA A 145 17.36 -4.75 -5.63
CA ALA A 145 17.06 -3.58 -6.45
C ALA A 145 17.57 -2.27 -5.81
N LEU A 146 17.38 -2.12 -4.48
CA LEU A 146 17.83 -0.93 -3.75
C LEU A 146 19.35 -0.81 -3.67
N ARG A 147 20.07 -1.92 -3.46
CA ARG A 147 21.54 -1.93 -3.49
C ARG A 147 22.07 -1.55 -4.87
N ALA A 148 21.48 -2.09 -5.94
CA ALA A 148 21.86 -1.73 -7.31
C ALA A 148 21.61 -0.25 -7.62
N ALA A 149 20.55 0.34 -7.04
CA ALA A 149 20.24 1.76 -7.16
C ALA A 149 21.10 2.68 -6.25
N GLY A 150 21.94 2.10 -5.36
CA GLY A 150 22.87 2.84 -4.51
C GLY A 150 22.22 3.43 -3.25
N PHE A 151 21.31 2.70 -2.62
CA PHE A 151 20.69 3.06 -1.34
C PHE A 151 21.23 2.27 -0.14
N PRO A 152 21.04 2.78 1.09
CA PRO A 152 20.53 4.12 1.41
C PRO A 152 21.56 5.22 1.11
N GLY A 153 21.12 6.47 1.06
CA GLY A 153 22.02 7.63 1.07
C GLY A 153 22.51 7.97 2.49
N PRO A 154 23.47 8.90 2.62
CA PRO A 154 24.10 9.22 3.89
C PRO A 154 23.28 10.18 4.78
N GLU A 155 22.24 10.81 4.26
CA GLU A 155 21.56 11.90 4.95
C GLU A 155 20.46 11.40 5.89
N GLN A 156 20.20 12.18 6.95
CA GLN A 156 19.09 11.94 7.86
C GLN A 156 17.78 12.50 7.29
N VAL A 157 16.68 11.79 7.55
CA VAL A 157 15.34 12.16 7.10
C VAL A 157 14.36 11.95 8.24
N ASN A 158 13.51 12.95 8.48
CA ASN A 158 12.39 12.88 9.41
C ASN A 158 11.13 12.46 8.63
N LEU A 159 10.57 11.31 8.98
CA LEU A 159 9.32 10.81 8.44
C LEU A 159 8.21 10.92 9.51
N VAL A 160 7.34 11.90 9.33
CA VAL A 160 6.25 12.23 10.24
C VAL A 160 4.97 11.50 9.83
N PHE A 161 4.32 10.83 10.78
CA PHE A 161 3.00 10.23 10.57
C PHE A 161 1.95 11.07 11.26
N LEU A 162 1.08 11.70 10.47
CA LEU A 162 -0.12 12.34 10.98
C LEU A 162 -1.26 11.34 10.89
N ASP A 163 -1.41 10.53 11.95
CA ASP A 163 -2.26 9.35 11.99
C ASP A 163 -2.90 9.15 13.38
N THR A 164 -3.39 7.94 13.65
CA THR A 164 -4.00 7.47 14.89
C THR A 164 -2.98 7.19 15.98
N GLY A 165 -1.71 7.53 15.78
CA GLY A 165 -0.60 7.33 16.70
C GLY A 165 0.28 6.13 16.34
N LEU A 166 1.48 6.14 16.88
CA LEU A 166 2.49 5.09 16.69
C LEU A 166 2.78 4.40 18.03
N PRO A 167 3.06 3.09 18.05
CA PRO A 167 3.59 2.43 19.23
C PRO A 167 5.04 2.87 19.51
N LEU A 168 5.47 2.76 20.76
CA LEU A 168 6.77 3.25 21.23
C LEU A 168 7.97 2.53 20.57
N ASP A 169 7.83 1.29 20.15
CA ASP A 169 8.88 0.48 19.51
C ASP A 169 9.29 1.01 18.12
N LEU A 170 8.39 1.75 17.45
CA LEU A 170 8.68 2.40 16.17
C LEU A 170 9.32 3.78 16.34
N LEU A 171 9.32 4.34 17.55
CA LEU A 171 9.75 5.71 17.79
C LEU A 171 11.23 5.78 18.20
N PRO A 172 11.91 6.90 17.89
CA PRO A 172 13.27 7.13 18.30
C PRO A 172 13.40 7.05 19.83
N ALA A 173 14.54 6.53 20.28
CA ALA A 173 14.89 6.48 21.70
C ALA A 173 15.18 7.88 22.28
N ASP A 174 15.35 8.91 21.43
CA ASP A 174 15.59 10.28 21.87
C ASP A 174 14.32 10.96 22.44
N ASN A 175 14.53 12.14 23.01
CA ASN A 175 13.47 12.88 23.71
C ASN A 175 12.41 13.45 22.77
N PHE A 176 12.68 13.57 21.46
CA PHE A 176 11.73 14.13 20.51
C PHE A 176 11.11 13.05 19.63
N LYS A 177 9.95 12.58 20.08
CA LYS A 177 9.14 11.53 19.44
C LYS A 177 8.06 12.07 18.51
N GLY A 178 7.87 13.39 18.48
CA GLY A 178 6.88 14.08 17.64
C GLY A 178 6.01 15.06 18.44
N TRP A 179 4.75 15.21 18.05
CA TRP A 179 3.86 16.27 18.54
C TRP A 179 2.71 15.70 19.36
N SER A 180 2.37 16.38 20.45
CA SER A 180 1.11 16.11 21.16
C SER A 180 -0.02 16.91 20.52
N VAL A 181 -1.22 16.37 20.56
CA VAL A 181 -2.42 16.98 19.99
C VAL A 181 -3.58 16.91 20.96
N LEU A 182 -4.45 17.91 20.91
CA LEU A 182 -5.66 17.97 21.72
C LEU A 182 -6.78 17.22 21.01
N GLU A 183 -7.33 16.17 21.63
CA GLU A 183 -8.31 15.28 21.00
C GLU A 183 -9.66 15.96 20.74
N ASP A 184 -10.08 16.85 21.65
CA ASP A 184 -11.24 17.72 21.46
C ASP A 184 -10.87 19.15 21.86
N SER A 185 -10.51 19.96 20.85
CA SER A 185 -10.16 21.36 21.06
C SER A 185 -11.36 22.23 21.48
N THR A 186 -12.57 21.68 21.51
CA THR A 186 -13.80 22.41 21.87
C THR A 186 -14.15 22.28 23.36
N ARG A 187 -13.41 21.49 24.14
CA ARG A 187 -13.66 21.30 25.58
C ARG A 187 -12.48 21.80 26.41
N PRO A 188 -12.71 22.69 27.39
CA PRO A 188 -11.70 23.00 28.41
C PRO A 188 -11.27 21.71 29.14
N GLY A 189 -9.96 21.47 29.25
CA GLY A 189 -9.42 20.24 29.85
C GLY A 189 -9.49 18.99 28.96
N GLY A 190 -9.65 19.15 27.64
CA GLY A 190 -9.65 18.04 26.69
C GLY A 190 -8.41 17.14 26.81
N ALA A 191 -8.59 15.85 26.52
CA ALA A 191 -7.51 14.88 26.58
C ALA A 191 -6.40 15.21 25.57
N VAL A 192 -5.15 15.15 26.02
CA VAL A 192 -3.97 15.36 25.18
C VAL A 192 -3.45 14.00 24.74
N ARG A 193 -3.47 13.75 23.44
CA ARG A 193 -2.82 12.59 22.84
C ARG A 193 -1.33 12.88 22.64
N ARG A 194 -0.50 11.94 23.05
CA ARG A 194 0.96 12.07 23.03
C ARG A 194 1.58 11.07 22.06
N PRO A 195 2.73 11.40 21.45
CA PRO A 195 3.54 10.44 20.70
C PRO A 195 3.74 9.14 21.45
N GLY A 196 3.60 8.00 20.78
CA GLY A 196 3.78 6.68 21.41
C GLY A 196 2.52 6.10 22.04
N ASN A 197 1.36 6.74 21.87
CA ASN A 197 0.09 6.31 22.44
C ASN A 197 -0.98 6.14 21.34
N PRO A 198 -0.93 5.03 20.57
CA PRO A 198 -1.84 4.79 19.46
C PRO A 198 -3.27 4.52 19.97
N LEU A 199 -4.28 5.07 19.29
CA LEU A 199 -5.70 4.75 19.56
C LEU A 199 -6.10 3.44 18.89
N THR A 200 -5.60 3.22 17.68
CA THR A 200 -5.86 2.05 16.88
C THR A 200 -4.57 1.62 16.20
N TYR A 201 -4.61 0.46 15.55
CA TYR A 201 -3.49 -0.09 14.81
C TYR A 201 -3.25 0.57 13.44
N HIS A 202 -4.08 1.53 13.02
CA HIS A 202 -3.99 2.12 11.68
C HIS A 202 -2.65 2.84 11.45
N GLY A 203 -2.18 3.66 12.41
CA GLY A 203 -0.91 4.38 12.29
C GLY A 203 0.30 3.44 12.31
N GLU A 204 0.24 2.40 13.14
CA GLU A 204 1.24 1.33 13.19
C GLU A 204 1.38 0.61 11.84
N MET A 205 0.26 0.20 11.23
CA MET A 205 0.26 -0.43 9.90
C MET A 205 0.97 0.45 8.86
N VAL A 206 0.63 1.73 8.82
CA VAL A 206 1.21 2.68 7.85
C VAL A 206 2.71 2.83 8.08
N ALA A 207 3.14 2.97 9.33
CA ALA A 207 4.55 3.14 9.68
C ALA A 207 5.39 1.88 9.47
N ARG A 208 4.87 0.68 9.78
CA ARG A 208 5.57 -0.58 9.50
C ARG A 208 5.79 -0.79 8.00
N ASN A 209 4.83 -0.40 7.17
CA ASN A 209 5.02 -0.43 5.71
C ASN A 209 6.10 0.55 5.23
N ALA A 210 6.11 1.78 5.76
CA ALA A 210 7.18 2.73 5.46
C ALA A 210 8.56 2.25 5.94
N GLN A 211 8.62 1.70 7.16
CA GLN A 211 9.82 1.15 7.77
C GLN A 211 10.36 -0.05 6.98
N ALA A 212 9.49 -0.91 6.46
CA ALA A 212 9.91 -2.05 5.64
C ALA A 212 10.66 -1.63 4.37
N VAL A 213 10.24 -0.53 3.72
CA VAL A 213 10.98 0.05 2.58
C VAL A 213 12.36 0.55 3.01
N ALA A 214 12.44 1.20 4.18
CA ALA A 214 13.70 1.69 4.73
C ALA A 214 14.67 0.55 5.10
N LEU A 215 14.18 -0.47 5.82
CA LEU A 215 14.94 -1.63 6.26
C LEU A 215 15.43 -2.49 5.10
N ALA A 216 14.66 -2.55 4.00
CA ALA A 216 15.07 -3.25 2.78
C ALA A 216 16.33 -2.65 2.14
N ALA A 217 16.55 -1.33 2.29
CA ALA A 217 17.77 -0.67 1.83
C ALA A 217 18.94 -0.94 2.78
N ALA A 218 18.75 -0.66 4.08
CA ALA A 218 19.67 -1.04 5.15
C ALA A 218 18.99 -0.90 6.52
N PRO A 219 19.31 -1.77 7.49
CA PRO A 219 18.86 -1.62 8.88
C PRO A 219 19.26 -0.28 9.53
N SER A 220 20.35 0.34 9.05
CA SER A 220 20.87 1.62 9.53
C SER A 220 20.41 2.83 8.72
N ALA A 221 19.37 2.70 7.89
CA ALA A 221 18.83 3.84 7.15
C ALA A 221 18.48 4.97 8.13
N ARG A 222 18.99 6.18 7.90
CA ARG A 222 18.86 7.34 8.80
C ARG A 222 17.46 7.99 8.72
N ILE A 223 16.42 7.17 8.71
CA ILE A 223 15.02 7.63 8.68
C ILE A 223 14.48 7.58 10.10
N LYS A 224 14.21 8.76 10.66
CA LYS A 224 13.60 8.94 11.98
C LYS A 224 12.08 8.99 11.83
N LEU A 225 11.37 8.03 12.42
CA LEU A 225 9.91 8.03 12.46
C LEU A 225 9.43 8.95 13.58
N LEU A 226 8.50 9.85 13.29
CA LEU A 226 7.95 10.82 14.25
C LEU A 226 6.42 10.71 14.29
N ASP A 227 5.84 10.75 15.49
CA ASP A 227 4.41 10.60 15.70
C ASP A 227 3.68 11.95 15.79
N CYS A 228 2.55 12.05 15.11
CA CYS A 228 1.56 13.08 15.31
C CYS A 228 0.17 12.41 15.38
N PRO A 229 -0.32 12.05 16.59
CA PRO A 229 -1.52 11.25 16.79
C PRO A 229 -2.83 12.07 16.60
N ALA A 230 -2.93 12.82 15.50
CA ALA A 230 -3.99 13.78 15.21
C ALA A 230 -5.30 13.15 14.69
N ILE A 231 -5.27 11.88 14.29
CA ILE A 231 -6.46 11.21 13.74
C ILE A 231 -7.20 10.50 14.88
N PRO A 232 -8.48 10.82 15.11
CA PRO A 232 -9.30 10.16 16.13
C PRO A 232 -9.78 8.78 15.64
N ASP A 233 -10.33 7.99 16.55
CA ASP A 233 -11.09 6.79 16.18
C ASP A 233 -12.42 7.18 15.49
N GLY A 234 -12.34 7.37 14.18
CA GLY A 234 -13.43 7.81 13.32
C GLY A 234 -13.67 9.32 13.36
N ILE A 235 -13.79 9.92 12.17
CA ILE A 235 -14.06 11.36 12.00
C ILE A 235 -15.57 11.61 12.15
N LYS A 236 -16.03 11.94 13.36
CA LYS A 236 -17.46 12.20 13.65
C LYS A 236 -17.86 13.68 13.50
N ARG A 237 -16.93 14.61 13.75
CA ARG A 237 -17.15 16.06 13.69
C ARG A 237 -16.10 16.69 12.78
N LEU A 238 -16.37 16.70 11.47
CA LEU A 238 -15.43 17.13 10.45
C LEU A 238 -14.78 18.51 10.75
N PRO A 239 -15.50 19.58 11.15
CA PRO A 239 -14.86 20.85 11.44
C PRO A 239 -13.86 20.79 12.62
N VAL A 240 -14.18 20.06 13.70
CA VAL A 240 -13.28 19.92 14.86
C VAL A 240 -12.03 19.14 14.47
N PHE A 241 -12.22 18.05 13.72
CA PHE A 241 -11.12 17.27 13.18
C PHE A 241 -10.20 18.12 12.30
N LEU A 242 -10.75 18.89 11.36
CA LEU A 242 -9.97 19.73 10.46
C LEU A 242 -9.23 20.86 11.19
N HIS A 243 -9.80 21.43 12.26
CA HIS A 243 -9.08 22.38 13.11
C HIS A 243 -7.90 21.72 13.83
N THR A 244 -8.09 20.50 14.35
CA THR A 244 -7.03 19.73 15.03
C THR A 244 -5.89 19.41 14.06
N VAL A 245 -6.22 18.96 12.85
CA VAL A 245 -5.23 18.69 11.79
C VAL A 245 -4.51 19.98 11.38
N ALA A 246 -5.23 21.10 11.20
CA ALA A 246 -4.59 22.37 10.85
C ALA A 246 -3.61 22.82 11.94
N ALA A 247 -4.00 22.75 13.23
CA ALA A 247 -3.13 23.10 14.35
C ALA A 247 -1.87 22.21 14.42
N ALA A 248 -2.03 20.90 14.22
CA ALA A 248 -0.93 19.95 14.15
C ALA A 248 0.05 20.28 13.02
N LEU A 249 -0.47 20.54 11.81
CA LEU A 249 0.35 20.91 10.66
C LEU A 249 1.10 22.24 10.88
N PHE A 250 0.47 23.24 11.50
CA PHE A 250 1.16 24.49 11.85
C PHE A 250 2.23 24.29 12.92
N SER A 251 2.05 23.37 13.86
CA SER A 251 3.06 23.02 14.86
C SER A 251 4.26 22.29 14.23
N ILE A 252 4.01 21.40 13.27
CA ILE A 252 5.06 20.78 12.47
C ILE A 252 5.81 21.85 11.67
N LEU A 253 5.09 22.76 11.01
CA LEU A 253 5.69 23.86 10.24
C LEU A 253 6.58 24.74 11.13
N ALA A 254 6.11 25.13 12.32
CA ALA A 254 6.91 25.90 13.26
C ALA A 254 8.19 25.16 13.68
N THR A 255 8.10 23.83 13.84
CA THR A 255 9.27 22.99 14.15
C THR A 255 10.27 23.00 12.99
N ILE A 256 9.81 22.81 11.74
CA ILE A 256 10.68 22.81 10.55
C ILE A 256 11.35 24.18 10.35
N VAL A 257 10.62 25.27 10.57
CA VAL A 257 11.15 26.64 10.41
C VAL A 257 12.19 26.98 11.48
N THR A 258 12.04 26.45 12.70
CA THR A 258 12.93 26.74 13.83
C THR A 258 14.05 25.72 14.04
N ALA A 259 13.95 24.54 13.42
CA ALA A 259 15.01 23.55 13.44
C ALA A 259 16.31 24.15 12.87
N PRO A 260 17.48 23.87 13.47
CA PRO A 260 18.75 24.27 12.89
C PRO A 260 18.81 23.80 11.44
N ARG A 261 19.10 24.71 10.49
CA ARG A 261 19.09 24.50 9.02
C ARG A 261 19.96 23.35 8.48
N LYS A 262 20.52 22.48 9.32
CA LYS A 262 21.25 21.29 8.88
C LYS A 262 20.26 20.25 8.35
N ALA A 263 20.12 20.24 7.03
CA ALA A 263 20.09 19.06 6.15
C ALA A 263 19.11 17.89 6.43
N ASP A 264 18.12 18.02 7.30
CA ASP A 264 17.15 16.94 7.49
C ASP A 264 16.01 17.05 6.47
N GLY A 265 15.86 16.01 5.66
CA GLY A 265 14.71 15.91 4.75
C GLY A 265 13.44 15.68 5.58
N TRP A 266 12.34 16.34 5.23
CA TRP A 266 11.07 16.17 5.92
C TRP A 266 10.05 15.51 4.99
N VAL A 267 9.46 14.40 5.45
CA VAL A 267 8.39 13.70 4.74
C VAL A 267 7.21 13.58 5.69
N ILE A 268 6.02 13.96 5.24
CA ILE A 268 4.80 13.91 6.05
C ILE A 268 3.83 12.93 5.39
N CYS A 269 3.62 11.80 6.06
CA CYS A 269 2.70 10.75 5.67
C CYS A 269 1.30 11.02 6.25
N ASN A 270 0.33 11.19 5.36
CA ASN A 270 -1.08 11.39 5.69
C ASN A 270 -1.90 10.25 5.08
N ALA A 271 -2.04 9.17 5.83
CA ALA A 271 -2.76 7.98 5.39
C ALA A 271 -4.27 8.04 5.71
N TRP A 272 -4.85 9.23 5.66
CA TRP A 272 -6.27 9.46 5.95
C TRP A 272 -6.96 10.19 4.80
N GLY A 273 -8.29 10.15 4.80
CA GLY A 273 -9.14 10.86 3.86
C GLY A 273 -10.51 11.09 4.49
N VAL A 274 -11.30 12.01 3.89
CA VAL A 274 -12.64 12.32 4.38
C VAL A 274 -13.67 11.62 3.49
N PHE A 275 -14.41 10.68 4.09
CA PHE A 275 -15.42 9.88 3.39
C PHE A 275 -16.67 10.67 2.99
N ASP A 276 -17.04 11.65 3.81
CA ASP A 276 -18.10 12.60 3.53
C ASP A 276 -17.67 14.01 3.97
N PRO A 277 -17.13 14.82 3.04
CA PRO A 277 -16.73 16.19 3.32
C PRO A 277 -17.91 17.18 3.23
N THR A 278 -19.16 16.70 3.16
CA THR A 278 -20.34 17.57 3.17
C THR A 278 -20.39 18.38 4.45
N VAL A 279 -20.57 19.69 4.31
CA VAL A 279 -20.71 20.62 5.44
C VAL A 279 -22.06 21.30 5.40
N LYS A 280 -22.52 21.79 6.55
CA LYS A 280 -23.77 22.56 6.64
C LYS A 280 -23.60 23.94 5.97
N PRO A 281 -24.70 24.57 5.50
CA PRO A 281 -24.66 25.96 5.04
C PRO A 281 -23.98 26.87 6.07
N GLY A 282 -23.12 27.79 5.60
CA GLY A 282 -22.36 28.72 6.44
C GLY A 282 -21.03 28.17 6.98
N GLN A 283 -20.70 26.88 6.75
CA GLN A 283 -19.39 26.32 7.05
C GLN A 283 -18.45 26.43 5.85
N VAL A 284 -17.15 26.57 6.11
CA VAL A 284 -16.14 26.61 5.05
C VAL A 284 -16.06 25.23 4.39
N PRO A 285 -16.31 25.11 3.08
CA PRO A 285 -16.19 23.82 2.40
C PRO A 285 -14.73 23.37 2.40
N TYR A 286 -14.51 22.09 2.67
CA TYR A 286 -13.19 21.47 2.68
C TYR A 286 -12.88 20.75 1.36
N SER A 287 -13.88 20.09 0.77
CA SER A 287 -13.72 19.14 -0.34
C SER A 287 -13.01 19.71 -1.58
N ASP A 288 -13.33 20.93 -1.97
CA ASP A 288 -12.89 21.55 -3.24
C ASP A 288 -12.27 22.93 -3.02
N ASN A 289 -11.81 23.20 -1.80
CA ASN A 289 -11.34 24.53 -1.39
C ASN A 289 -9.81 24.56 -1.21
N PRO A 290 -9.05 25.07 -2.19
CA PRO A 290 -7.60 25.16 -2.09
C PRO A 290 -7.12 26.22 -1.08
N LEU A 291 -8.03 27.01 -0.49
CA LEU A 291 -7.77 28.02 0.54
C LEU A 291 -8.24 27.58 1.93
N HIS A 292 -8.71 26.34 2.09
CA HIS A 292 -9.02 25.81 3.42
C HIS A 292 -7.76 25.83 4.31
N PRO A 293 -7.83 26.13 5.63
CA PRO A 293 -6.66 26.23 6.50
C PRO A 293 -5.70 25.03 6.45
N VAL A 294 -6.25 23.81 6.39
CA VAL A 294 -5.45 22.58 6.17
C VAL A 294 -4.67 22.64 4.84
N ALA A 295 -5.30 23.07 3.75
CA ALA A 295 -4.65 23.20 2.45
C ALA A 295 -3.54 24.27 2.47
N ILE A 296 -3.77 25.40 3.15
CA ILE A 296 -2.76 26.45 3.34
C ILE A 296 -1.56 25.91 4.12
N ALA A 297 -1.79 25.23 5.24
CA ALA A 297 -0.71 24.65 6.05
C ALA A 297 0.15 23.65 5.25
N LEU A 298 -0.48 22.78 4.46
CA LEU A 298 0.20 21.85 3.57
C LEU A 298 1.03 22.57 2.50
N LYS A 299 0.47 23.60 1.85
CA LYS A 299 1.22 24.41 0.87
C LYS A 299 2.46 25.07 1.49
N LEU A 300 2.34 25.59 2.71
CA LEU A 300 3.46 26.18 3.43
C LEU A 300 4.53 25.15 3.81
N LEU A 301 4.12 23.95 4.25
CA LEU A 301 5.06 22.85 4.50
C LEU A 301 5.81 22.45 3.23
N ASN A 302 5.11 22.37 2.09
CA ASN A 302 5.74 22.06 0.81
C ASN A 302 6.72 23.16 0.36
N LEU A 303 6.37 24.43 0.58
CA LEU A 303 7.24 25.58 0.32
C LEU A 303 8.51 25.54 1.18
N MET A 304 8.40 25.04 2.41
CA MET A 304 9.54 24.82 3.31
C MET A 304 10.37 23.57 2.95
N GLY A 305 10.04 22.86 1.87
CA GLY A 305 10.79 21.72 1.39
C GLY A 305 10.35 20.37 1.96
N ALA A 306 9.21 20.29 2.66
CA ALA A 306 8.65 19.02 3.10
C ALA A 306 7.90 18.31 1.96
N ASP A 307 8.17 17.02 1.76
CA ASP A 307 7.37 16.19 0.88
C ASP A 307 6.11 15.71 1.59
N LEU A 308 4.99 15.76 0.89
CA LEU A 308 3.68 15.42 1.42
C LEU A 308 3.17 14.20 0.67
N VAL A 309 2.92 13.11 1.39
CA VAL A 309 2.40 11.87 0.81
C VAL A 309 1.02 11.61 1.39
N PHE A 310 0.02 11.48 0.52
CA PHE A 310 -1.38 11.30 0.89
C PHE A 310 -1.94 10.03 0.29
N ALA A 311 -2.76 9.31 1.06
CA ALA A 311 -3.58 8.24 0.53
C ALA A 311 -4.62 8.82 -0.45
N ALA A 312 -4.96 8.11 -1.52
CA ALA A 312 -6.03 8.54 -2.43
C ALA A 312 -7.43 8.52 -1.78
N GLY A 313 -7.58 7.79 -0.67
CA GLY A 313 -8.88 7.49 -0.06
C GLY A 313 -9.42 6.16 -0.56
N ASN A 314 -10.48 5.67 0.09
CA ASN A 314 -11.06 4.35 -0.19
C ASN A 314 -12.50 4.47 -0.74
N CYS A 315 -12.82 5.59 -1.42
CA CYS A 315 -14.14 5.84 -2.03
C CYS A 315 -14.16 5.61 -3.55
N GLY A 316 -13.42 4.62 -4.06
CA GLY A 316 -13.43 4.21 -5.47
C GLY A 316 -14.81 3.74 -5.96
N GLN A 317 -14.99 3.63 -7.28
CA GLN A 317 -16.31 3.41 -7.88
C GLN A 317 -16.94 2.05 -7.56
N PHE A 318 -16.15 0.97 -7.56
CA PHE A 318 -16.73 -0.37 -7.65
C PHE A 318 -16.98 -1.01 -6.29
N CYS A 319 -16.12 -0.75 -5.31
CA CYS A 319 -16.23 -1.31 -3.97
C CYS A 319 -15.84 -0.28 -2.90
N PRO A 320 -16.47 0.91 -2.87
CA PRO A 320 -16.10 1.94 -1.91
C PRO A 320 -16.23 1.45 -0.47
N ASN A 321 -15.43 2.02 0.42
CA ASN A 321 -15.64 1.83 1.86
C ASN A 321 -17.09 2.19 2.21
N PRO A 322 -17.83 1.39 3.01
CA PRO A 322 -19.23 1.65 3.32
C PRO A 322 -19.52 3.01 3.98
N ARG A 323 -18.50 3.67 4.54
CA ARG A 323 -18.59 5.01 5.13
C ARG A 323 -18.60 6.12 4.08
N CYS A 324 -18.24 5.83 2.83
CA CYS A 324 -18.19 6.81 1.75
C CYS A 324 -19.59 7.29 1.39
N SER A 325 -19.74 8.61 1.32
CA SER A 325 -20.97 9.20 0.80
C SER A 325 -21.10 8.90 -0.70
N PRO A 326 -22.31 8.56 -1.21
CA PRO A 326 -22.54 8.41 -2.65
C PRO A 326 -22.15 9.66 -3.46
N ALA A 327 -22.24 10.85 -2.85
CA ALA A 327 -21.85 12.11 -3.46
C ALA A 327 -20.32 12.28 -3.60
N PHE A 328 -19.53 11.47 -2.89
CA PHE A 328 -18.06 11.53 -2.84
C PHE A 328 -17.41 10.20 -3.26
N THR A 329 -18.11 9.39 -4.04
CA THR A 329 -17.64 8.09 -4.54
C THR A 329 -17.30 8.11 -6.03
N GLY A 330 -16.21 7.47 -6.44
CA GLY A 330 -15.82 7.31 -7.84
C GLY A 330 -15.12 8.52 -8.48
N PRO A 331 -15.09 8.60 -9.83
CA PRO A 331 -14.39 9.63 -10.58
C PRO A 331 -14.81 11.05 -10.20
N SER A 332 -13.86 11.99 -10.23
CA SER A 332 -14.09 13.43 -9.97
C SER A 332 -14.63 13.75 -8.57
N ARG A 333 -14.60 12.79 -7.63
CA ARG A 333 -15.30 12.87 -6.35
C ARG A 333 -14.53 12.22 -5.20
N SER A 334 -13.99 11.02 -5.44
CA SER A 334 -13.34 10.18 -4.42
C SER A 334 -12.02 10.73 -3.90
N ILE A 335 -11.31 11.53 -4.70
CA ILE A 335 -10.11 12.25 -4.28
C ILE A 335 -10.48 13.71 -4.08
N ASN A 336 -10.64 14.11 -2.81
CA ASN A 336 -11.08 15.44 -2.40
C ASN A 336 -10.20 16.02 -1.28
N GLY A 337 -10.40 17.29 -0.97
CA GLY A 337 -9.73 18.02 0.10
C GLY A 337 -8.21 18.02 -0.08
N ALA A 338 -7.48 17.82 1.01
CA ALA A 338 -6.02 17.75 1.01
C ALA A 338 -5.46 16.72 0.01
N ASN A 339 -6.15 15.60 -0.17
CA ASN A 339 -5.73 14.49 -1.03
C ASN A 339 -5.74 14.89 -2.52
N ALA A 340 -6.45 15.98 -2.88
CA ALA A 340 -6.56 16.51 -4.23
C ALA A 340 -5.61 17.70 -4.52
N LEU A 341 -4.76 18.10 -3.56
CA LEU A 341 -3.84 19.23 -3.74
C LEU A 341 -2.71 18.93 -4.75
N ARG A 342 -2.26 19.95 -5.48
CA ARG A 342 -1.15 19.82 -6.45
C ARG A 342 0.18 19.52 -5.75
N GLU A 343 0.31 20.00 -4.52
CA GLU A 343 1.51 19.96 -3.68
C GLU A 343 1.70 18.63 -2.94
N VAL A 344 0.73 17.72 -3.00
CA VAL A 344 0.83 16.39 -2.39
C VAL A 344 1.08 15.32 -3.45
N LEU A 345 1.80 14.27 -3.09
CA LEU A 345 1.87 13.02 -3.85
C LEU A 345 0.71 12.12 -3.39
N THR A 346 -0.31 11.98 -4.22
CA THR A 346 -1.51 11.19 -3.90
C THR A 346 -1.36 9.77 -4.40
N VAL A 347 -1.50 8.80 -3.50
CA VAL A 347 -1.16 7.40 -3.73
C VAL A 347 -2.41 6.53 -3.74
N GLY A 348 -2.74 6.00 -4.91
CA GLY A 348 -3.78 4.97 -5.08
C GLY A 348 -3.28 3.58 -4.69
N ALA A 349 -4.20 2.62 -4.63
CA ALA A 349 -3.91 1.25 -4.22
C ALA A 349 -4.04 0.25 -5.38
N VAL A 350 -3.03 -0.61 -5.49
CA VAL A 350 -3.05 -1.82 -6.34
C VAL A 350 -2.78 -3.04 -5.48
N ARG A 351 -3.10 -4.23 -5.97
CA ARG A 351 -2.62 -5.50 -5.43
C ARG A 351 -1.12 -5.68 -5.73
N ALA A 352 -0.48 -6.65 -5.09
CA ALA A 352 0.91 -6.99 -5.37
C ALA A 352 1.14 -7.46 -6.83
N ASP A 353 0.13 -8.04 -7.47
CA ASP A 353 0.14 -8.39 -8.91
C ASP A 353 -0.27 -7.24 -9.83
N LYS A 354 -0.29 -5.99 -9.31
CA LYS A 354 -0.49 -4.75 -10.06
C LYS A 354 -1.92 -4.46 -10.50
N VAL A 355 -2.89 -5.32 -10.16
CA VAL A 355 -4.31 -5.06 -10.43
C VAL A 355 -4.82 -3.94 -9.50
N TRP A 356 -5.52 -2.96 -10.06
CA TRP A 356 -6.06 -1.84 -9.29
C TRP A 356 -7.18 -2.28 -8.34
N LEU A 357 -7.22 -1.71 -7.14
CA LEU A 357 -8.19 -2.05 -6.11
C LEU A 357 -9.46 -1.20 -6.25
N GLY A 358 -10.62 -1.84 -6.36
CA GLY A 358 -11.92 -1.23 -6.64
C GLY A 358 -12.36 -0.15 -5.65
N TYR A 359 -11.87 -0.22 -4.42
CA TYR A 359 -12.10 0.81 -3.38
C TYR A 359 -11.15 1.99 -3.50
N SER A 360 -10.02 1.89 -4.18
CA SER A 360 -9.03 2.97 -4.22
C SER A 360 -9.67 4.24 -4.79
N GLY A 361 -9.38 5.40 -4.21
CA GLY A 361 -9.73 6.67 -4.83
C GLY A 361 -9.20 6.72 -6.26
N GLN A 362 -10.03 7.21 -7.18
CA GLN A 362 -9.74 7.28 -8.61
C GLN A 362 -9.97 8.67 -9.16
N GLY A 363 -9.28 8.92 -10.25
CA GLY A 363 -9.30 10.16 -10.98
C GLY A 363 -10.54 10.40 -11.83
N PRO A 364 -10.64 11.63 -12.37
CA PRO A 364 -9.80 12.77 -11.99
C PRO A 364 -10.07 13.22 -10.55
N GLY A 365 -9.21 14.09 -9.99
CA GLY A 365 -9.48 14.73 -8.71
C GLY A 365 -10.75 15.57 -8.73
N ILE A 366 -11.29 15.90 -7.55
CA ILE A 366 -12.50 16.73 -7.45
C ILE A 366 -12.35 18.08 -8.17
N ALA A 367 -13.46 18.61 -8.66
CA ALA A 367 -13.51 19.91 -9.32
C ALA A 367 -12.79 21.00 -8.49
N ARG A 368 -12.19 21.99 -9.17
CA ARG A 368 -11.44 23.11 -8.58
C ARG A 368 -10.13 22.73 -7.87
N MET A 369 -9.77 21.45 -7.86
CA MET A 369 -8.50 20.92 -7.34
C MET A 369 -7.65 20.35 -8.50
N ALA A 370 -6.53 19.67 -8.19
CA ALA A 370 -5.69 19.09 -9.22
C ALA A 370 -6.42 17.94 -9.96
N LYS A 371 -6.48 18.02 -11.29
CA LYS A 371 -7.18 17.04 -12.13
C LYS A 371 -6.50 15.67 -12.14
N GLU A 372 -5.18 15.64 -12.35
CA GLU A 372 -4.40 14.41 -12.50
C GLU A 372 -4.09 13.78 -11.14
N LYS A 373 -5.09 13.13 -10.55
CA LYS A 373 -5.03 12.41 -9.28
C LYS A 373 -5.72 11.04 -9.39
N PRO A 374 -5.20 9.95 -8.80
CA PRO A 374 -3.98 9.88 -8.01
C PRO A 374 -2.73 10.16 -8.86
N ASP A 375 -1.61 10.50 -8.24
CA ASP A 375 -0.35 10.71 -8.96
C ASP A 375 0.28 9.38 -9.36
N ILE A 376 0.22 8.39 -8.46
CA ILE A 376 0.77 7.04 -8.63
C ILE A 376 -0.04 6.04 -7.82
N CYS A 377 0.24 4.75 -8.00
CA CYS A 377 -0.21 3.68 -7.12
C CYS A 377 0.95 2.99 -6.39
N ALA A 378 0.63 2.37 -5.25
CA ALA A 378 1.49 1.42 -4.58
C ALA A 378 0.67 0.21 -4.05
N PRO A 379 1.33 -0.92 -3.74
CA PRO A 379 0.64 -2.13 -3.27
C PRO A 379 -0.14 -1.95 -1.96
N SER A 380 -1.20 -2.73 -1.84
CA SER A 380 -2.08 -2.89 -0.68
C SER A 380 -2.69 -4.31 -0.73
N GLN A 381 -3.48 -4.68 0.28
CA GLN A 381 -4.07 -6.01 0.50
C GLN A 381 -3.05 -7.15 0.55
N PHE A 382 -2.00 -6.99 1.35
CA PHE A 382 -0.98 -8.02 1.55
C PHE A 382 -0.81 -8.41 3.03
N ALA A 383 -0.34 -9.62 3.25
CA ALA A 383 -0.02 -10.16 4.58
C ALA A 383 1.34 -9.66 5.09
N SER A 384 1.51 -9.68 6.41
CA SER A 384 2.78 -9.40 7.08
C SER A 384 2.86 -10.15 8.41
N ASP A 385 4.07 -10.54 8.78
CA ASP A 385 4.31 -11.35 9.99
C ASP A 385 4.59 -10.51 11.25
N ASP A 386 4.85 -9.21 11.08
CA ASP A 386 5.26 -8.28 12.13
C ASP A 386 4.12 -7.37 12.62
N TYR A 387 2.90 -7.61 12.14
CA TYR A 387 1.73 -6.79 12.42
C TYR A 387 0.48 -7.68 12.40
N PRO A 388 -0.31 -7.73 13.48
CA PRO A 388 -1.45 -8.63 13.58
C PRO A 388 -2.65 -8.19 12.72
N GLY A 389 -2.69 -6.93 12.28
CA GLY A 389 -3.74 -6.43 11.39
C GLY A 389 -3.42 -6.66 9.91
N HIS A 390 -4.25 -6.08 9.04
CA HIS A 390 -4.15 -6.26 7.59
C HIS A 390 -3.57 -5.03 6.92
N ASN A 391 -2.65 -5.20 5.98
CA ASN A 391 -2.14 -4.08 5.17
C ASN A 391 -3.12 -3.79 4.04
N THR A 392 -4.16 -3.01 4.33
CA THR A 392 -5.26 -2.74 3.40
C THR A 392 -5.50 -1.24 3.24
N GLY A 393 -6.39 -0.88 2.31
CA GLY A 393 -6.67 0.52 1.99
C GLY A 393 -5.55 1.21 1.19
N SER A 394 -5.86 2.37 0.65
CA SER A 394 -4.84 3.29 0.13
C SER A 394 -3.90 3.80 1.22
N SER A 395 -4.26 3.64 2.50
CA SER A 395 -3.41 3.87 3.67
C SER A 395 -2.15 3.00 3.67
N ALA A 396 -2.27 1.68 3.43
CA ALA A 396 -1.12 0.79 3.32
C ALA A 396 -0.19 1.18 2.14
N ALA A 397 -0.78 1.50 0.99
CA ALA A 397 -0.06 1.99 -0.19
C ALA A 397 0.67 3.32 0.10
N CYS A 398 0.03 4.24 0.81
CA CYS A 398 0.59 5.51 1.25
C CYS A 398 1.83 5.29 2.14
N GLY A 399 1.78 4.34 3.07
CA GLY A 399 2.92 3.98 3.92
C GLY A 399 4.14 3.53 3.11
N LEU A 400 3.96 2.60 2.16
CA LEU A 400 5.04 2.16 1.25
C LEU A 400 5.63 3.35 0.46
N ALA A 401 4.78 4.19 -0.11
CA ALA A 401 5.22 5.35 -0.88
C ALA A 401 5.93 6.41 0.00
N ALA A 402 5.48 6.63 1.23
CA ALA A 402 6.13 7.53 2.17
C ALA A 402 7.53 7.05 2.56
N GLY A 403 7.68 5.73 2.81
CA GLY A 403 8.99 5.11 3.00
C GLY A 403 9.92 5.28 1.79
N ALA A 404 9.38 5.14 0.57
CA ALA A 404 10.14 5.35 -0.65
C ALA A 404 10.61 6.80 -0.84
N VAL A 405 9.72 7.77 -0.58
CA VAL A 405 10.07 9.21 -0.61
C VAL A 405 11.13 9.52 0.44
N ALA A 406 10.97 9.01 1.67
CA ALA A 406 11.98 9.17 2.72
C ALA A 406 13.32 8.56 2.32
N LEU A 407 13.34 7.37 1.72
CA LEU A 407 14.57 6.75 1.24
C LEU A 407 15.24 7.56 0.13
N LEU A 408 14.48 8.10 -0.83
CA LEU A 408 15.00 9.02 -1.84
C LEU A 408 15.64 10.26 -1.18
N ARG A 409 15.02 10.80 -0.12
CA ARG A 409 15.56 11.96 0.62
C ARG A 409 16.84 11.71 1.39
N THR A 410 17.16 10.45 1.72
CA THR A 410 18.48 10.13 2.31
C THR A 410 19.64 10.45 1.37
N ARG A 411 19.37 10.69 0.08
CA ARG A 411 20.37 11.03 -0.93
C ARG A 411 20.12 12.38 -1.59
N TRP A 412 18.87 12.68 -1.91
CA TRP A 412 18.49 13.90 -2.61
C TRP A 412 17.73 14.85 -1.69
N GLN A 413 18.46 15.63 -0.90
CA GLN A 413 17.85 16.60 0.03
C GLN A 413 17.12 17.75 -0.70
N PRO A 414 16.13 18.42 -0.08
CA PRO A 414 15.36 19.51 -0.69
C PRO A 414 16.20 20.66 -1.27
N SER A 415 17.42 20.87 -0.74
CA SER A 415 18.40 21.85 -1.24
C SER A 415 19.00 21.49 -2.61
N THR A 416 18.98 20.21 -2.99
CA THR A 416 19.54 19.69 -4.24
C THR A 416 18.47 19.29 -5.26
N LEU A 417 17.33 18.80 -4.77
CA LEU A 417 16.19 18.37 -5.56
C LEU A 417 14.93 18.89 -4.88
N THR A 418 14.19 19.81 -5.48
CA THR A 418 12.99 20.34 -4.82
C THR A 418 11.91 19.25 -4.65
N THR A 419 10.95 19.48 -3.77
CA THR A 419 9.79 18.57 -3.57
C THR A 419 9.01 18.32 -4.87
N GLU A 420 8.77 19.37 -5.66
CA GLU A 420 8.13 19.26 -6.96
C GLU A 420 8.98 18.45 -7.96
N GLN A 421 10.30 18.62 -7.95
CA GLN A 421 11.19 17.86 -8.83
C GLN A 421 11.24 16.37 -8.45
N LEU A 422 11.28 16.04 -7.16
CA LEU A 422 11.24 14.67 -6.66
C LEU A 422 9.90 14.00 -7.03
N ARG A 423 8.76 14.65 -6.72
CA ARG A 423 7.44 14.17 -7.14
C ARG A 423 7.37 13.97 -8.65
N GLY A 424 7.89 14.92 -9.42
CA GLY A 424 7.96 14.79 -10.88
C GLY A 424 8.79 13.60 -11.34
N ALA A 425 9.91 13.30 -10.68
CA ALA A 425 10.74 12.13 -10.99
C ALA A 425 10.00 10.83 -10.69
N ILE A 426 9.36 10.72 -9.52
CA ILE A 426 8.54 9.57 -9.14
C ILE A 426 7.44 9.32 -10.19
N LYS A 427 6.71 10.36 -10.59
CA LYS A 427 5.64 10.25 -11.59
C LYS A 427 6.15 9.83 -12.96
N ARG A 428 7.28 10.39 -13.42
CA ARG A 428 7.86 10.05 -14.73
C ARG A 428 8.38 8.62 -14.81
N HIS A 429 8.77 8.03 -13.69
CA HIS A 429 9.36 6.70 -13.64
C HIS A 429 8.42 5.64 -13.07
N ALA A 430 7.19 6.02 -12.69
CA ALA A 430 6.13 5.08 -12.41
C ALA A 430 5.81 4.24 -13.66
N VAL A 431 5.44 2.98 -13.45
CA VAL A 431 5.21 2.02 -14.52
C VAL A 431 3.72 1.69 -14.60
N GLN A 432 3.11 1.95 -15.75
CA GLN A 432 1.72 1.56 -15.95
C GLN A 432 1.60 0.03 -15.93
N PRO A 433 0.67 -0.54 -15.13
CA PRO A 433 0.48 -1.98 -15.10
C PRO A 433 -0.10 -2.50 -16.43
N TYR A 434 -0.86 -1.66 -17.12
CA TYR A 434 -1.48 -1.93 -18.41
C TYR A 434 -1.83 -0.62 -19.11
N GLY A 435 -2.06 -0.68 -20.42
CA GLY A 435 -2.46 0.47 -21.22
C GLY A 435 -1.30 1.43 -21.56
N PRO A 436 -1.63 2.61 -22.11
CA PRO A 436 -0.63 3.55 -22.60
C PRO A 436 0.15 4.22 -21.47
N VAL A 437 1.38 4.63 -21.78
CA VAL A 437 2.18 5.52 -20.94
C VAL A 437 1.46 6.87 -20.78
N GLY A 438 1.51 7.44 -19.59
CA GLY A 438 0.84 8.70 -19.27
C GLY A 438 0.04 8.59 -17.99
N TRP A 439 -0.70 9.64 -17.64
CA TRP A 439 -1.63 9.59 -16.51
C TRP A 439 -2.92 8.84 -16.91
N GLN A 440 -3.40 7.97 -16.02
CA GLN A 440 -4.66 7.25 -16.13
C GLN A 440 -5.47 7.44 -14.83
N GLU A 441 -6.81 7.44 -14.94
CA GLU A 441 -7.69 7.75 -13.80
C GLU A 441 -7.48 6.80 -12.62
N ARG A 442 -7.24 5.51 -12.85
CA ARG A 442 -7.12 4.52 -11.77
C ARG A 442 -5.71 4.46 -11.18
N THR A 443 -4.71 4.46 -12.04
CA THR A 443 -3.31 4.16 -11.67
C THR A 443 -2.41 5.39 -11.61
N GLY A 444 -2.96 6.58 -11.88
CA GLY A 444 -2.15 7.79 -12.00
C GLY A 444 -1.14 7.66 -13.13
N HIS A 445 0.10 8.07 -12.92
CA HIS A 445 1.19 7.82 -13.86
C HIS A 445 1.71 6.36 -13.85
N GLY A 446 1.17 5.51 -12.98
CA GLY A 446 1.53 4.10 -12.86
C GLY A 446 1.86 3.70 -11.41
N ILE A 447 2.37 2.50 -11.27
CA ILE A 447 2.85 1.96 -9.99
C ILE A 447 4.26 2.51 -9.73
N LEU A 448 4.52 2.92 -8.50
CA LEU A 448 5.84 3.37 -8.05
C LEU A 448 6.96 2.40 -8.48
N ASP A 449 8.01 2.89 -9.12
CA ASP A 449 9.26 2.16 -9.33
C ASP A 449 10.40 2.93 -8.64
N LEU A 450 10.75 2.50 -7.44
CA LEU A 450 11.73 3.19 -6.59
C LEU A 450 13.14 3.09 -7.19
N ALA A 451 13.53 1.91 -7.68
CA ALA A 451 14.83 1.71 -8.30
C ALA A 451 14.98 2.53 -9.59
N ALA A 452 14.01 2.52 -10.50
CA ALA A 452 14.08 3.31 -11.73
C ALA A 452 14.13 4.82 -11.46
N THR A 453 13.37 5.30 -10.46
CA THR A 453 13.41 6.69 -10.02
C THR A 453 14.82 7.08 -9.56
N ALA A 454 15.43 6.26 -8.71
CA ALA A 454 16.78 6.51 -8.19
C ALA A 454 17.87 6.42 -9.26
N GLU A 455 17.79 5.42 -10.15
CA GLU A 455 18.69 5.29 -11.29
C GLU A 455 18.65 6.54 -12.19
N ALA A 456 17.46 7.08 -12.45
CA ALA A 456 17.31 8.28 -13.26
C ALA A 456 17.89 9.53 -12.59
N LEU A 457 17.66 9.71 -11.29
CA LEU A 457 18.24 10.81 -10.52
C LEU A 457 19.78 10.72 -10.48
N ASN A 458 20.34 9.52 -10.28
CA ASN A 458 21.78 9.27 -10.36
C ASN A 458 22.36 9.63 -11.73
N ARG A 459 21.68 9.30 -12.84
CA ARG A 459 22.12 9.68 -14.19
C ARG A 459 22.15 11.20 -14.38
N ARG A 460 21.15 11.91 -13.82
CA ARG A 460 21.09 13.38 -13.84
C ARG A 460 22.29 14.00 -13.12
N GLU A 461 22.64 13.50 -11.93
CA GLU A 461 23.82 13.98 -11.19
C GLU A 461 25.12 13.79 -11.96
N ARG A 462 25.36 12.58 -12.50
CA ARG A 462 26.58 12.30 -13.28
C ARG A 462 26.70 13.19 -14.51
N SER A 463 25.58 13.53 -15.14
CA SER A 463 25.53 14.40 -16.32
C SER A 463 25.82 15.87 -15.96
N ALA A 464 25.47 16.31 -14.75
CA ALA A 464 25.78 17.65 -14.25
C ALA A 464 27.25 17.83 -13.87
N VAL A 465 27.96 16.76 -13.49
CA VAL A 465 29.37 16.80 -13.05
C VAL A 465 30.36 16.73 -14.22
N ARG A 466 29.98 16.23 -15.41
CA ARG A 466 30.89 16.22 -16.57
C ARG A 466 31.09 17.64 -17.11
N PRO A 467 32.32 18.19 -17.11
CA PRO A 467 32.57 19.49 -17.73
C PRO A 467 32.25 19.40 -19.22
N LYS A 468 31.57 20.42 -19.77
CA LYS A 468 31.43 20.58 -21.22
C LYS A 468 32.84 20.67 -21.80
N ARG A 469 33.32 19.60 -22.44
CA ARG A 469 34.50 19.67 -23.31
C ARG A 469 34.17 20.71 -24.38
N ARG A 470 34.84 21.86 -24.30
CA ARG A 470 34.83 22.88 -25.34
C ARG A 470 35.72 22.44 -26.48
#